data_AF-A0A2N5A5L6-F1
#
_entry.id   AF-A0A2N5A5L6-F1
#
_cell.length_a   1.000
_cell.length_b   1.000
_cell.length_c   1.000
_cell.angle_alpha   90.00
_cell.angle_beta   90.00
_cell.angle_gamma   90.00
#
_symmetry.space_group_name_H-M   'P 1'
#
loop_
_entity.id
_entity.type
_entity.pdbx_description
1 polymer ?
#
loop_
_entity_poly.entity_id
_entity_poly.type
_entity_poly.pdbx_seq_one_letter_code
_entity_poly.pdbx_strand_id
1 'polypeptide(L)'
;IDDVAKEAKTLAGKGYEAPKSNLPSAFRDMKYADYQQIQFNHDKAYWNNQKTPFKLEFYHQGMYFDTPVTINEVTATSVRKIKYSPDYFNFGNVQHDKDTVKDLGFAGFKVLYPINSKDKNDEIVSMLGASYFRVLGQGQVYGLSARGLAIDTALPSGEEFPRFREFWIERPKATDKRLTIYALLDSPRATGAYRFVIMPGRDTVVDVQSKVYLRDKVGKLGVAPLTSMFLFGSNQPSPTLNYRPALHDSNGLSIL
;
A
#
# COMPACT_ATOMS: atom_id res chain seq x y z
N ILE A 1 -15.48 -1.57 10.73
CA ILE A 1 -14.25 -2.22 11.24
C ILE A 1 -14.53 -3.59 11.87
N ASP A 2 -15.66 -3.78 12.54
CA ASP A 2 -15.97 -5.04 13.23
C ASP A 2 -16.10 -6.25 12.30
N ASP A 3 -16.59 -6.09 11.07
CA ASP A 3 -16.64 -7.17 10.08
C ASP A 3 -15.24 -7.70 9.75
N VAL A 4 -14.29 -6.79 9.47
CA VAL A 4 -12.90 -7.15 9.22
C VAL A 4 -12.24 -7.73 10.47
N ALA A 5 -12.61 -7.22 11.65
CA ALA A 5 -12.11 -7.74 12.93
C ALA A 5 -12.58 -9.17 13.21
N LYS A 6 -13.82 -9.50 12.83
CA LYS A 6 -14.36 -10.87 12.91
C LYS A 6 -13.58 -11.80 11.98
N GLU A 7 -13.27 -11.35 10.77
CA GLU A 7 -12.45 -12.13 9.83
C GLU A 7 -11.02 -12.33 10.34
N ALA A 8 -10.36 -11.26 10.79
CA ALA A 8 -9.02 -11.32 11.37
C ALA A 8 -8.96 -12.28 12.57
N LYS A 9 -9.95 -12.22 13.47
CA LYS A 9 -10.06 -13.14 14.61
C LYS A 9 -10.25 -14.59 14.17
N THR A 10 -11.03 -14.82 13.12
CA THR A 10 -11.22 -16.16 12.54
C THR A 10 -9.90 -16.68 11.95
N LEU A 11 -9.15 -15.84 11.24
CA LEU A 11 -7.84 -16.20 10.68
C LEU A 11 -6.78 -16.48 11.76
N ALA A 12 -6.85 -15.80 12.92
CA ALA A 12 -5.96 -16.06 14.05
C ALA A 12 -6.27 -17.40 14.75
N GLY A 13 -7.49 -17.92 14.62
CA GLY A 13 -7.91 -19.21 15.18
C GLY A 13 -7.52 -20.44 14.34
N LYS A 14 -6.85 -20.26 13.20
CA LYS A 14 -6.40 -21.34 12.32
C LYS A 14 -4.93 -21.20 11.94
N GLY A 15 -4.34 -22.28 11.43
CA GLY A 15 -2.96 -22.27 10.93
C GLY A 15 -2.77 -21.25 9.80
N TYR A 16 -1.57 -20.64 9.74
CA TYR A 16 -1.24 -19.68 8.69
C TYR A 16 -1.11 -20.37 7.34
N GLU A 17 -1.75 -19.80 6.32
CA GLU A 17 -1.66 -20.25 4.94
C GLU A 17 -0.80 -19.24 4.16
N ALA A 18 0.45 -19.60 3.87
CA ALA A 18 1.33 -18.76 3.09
C ALA A 18 0.73 -18.49 1.69
N PRO A 19 0.72 -17.23 1.22
CA PRO A 19 0.18 -16.91 -0.09
C PRO A 19 1.05 -17.58 -1.16
N LYS A 20 0.39 -18.21 -2.13
CA LYS A 20 1.07 -18.82 -3.28
C LYS A 20 1.17 -17.81 -4.40
N SER A 21 2.37 -17.66 -4.97
CA SER A 21 2.56 -16.84 -6.16
C SER A 21 1.70 -17.36 -7.31
N ASN A 22 0.95 -16.46 -7.94
CA ASN A 22 0.23 -16.70 -9.20
C ASN A 22 0.97 -16.06 -10.39
N LEU A 23 2.17 -15.51 -10.17
CA LEU A 23 2.89 -14.72 -11.17
C LEU A 23 3.65 -15.65 -12.14
N PRO A 24 3.39 -15.57 -13.46
CA PRO A 24 4.17 -16.28 -14.46
C PRO A 24 5.65 -15.86 -14.43
N SER A 25 6.55 -16.75 -14.86
CA SER A 25 8.00 -16.47 -14.90
C SER A 25 8.34 -15.20 -15.67
N ALA A 26 7.64 -14.94 -16.78
CA ALA A 26 7.80 -13.72 -17.58
C ALA A 26 7.69 -12.42 -16.77
N PHE A 27 6.84 -12.39 -15.73
CA PHE A 27 6.68 -11.24 -14.84
C PHE A 27 7.52 -11.34 -13.57
N ARG A 28 7.80 -12.56 -13.09
CA ARG A 28 8.63 -12.79 -11.89
C ARG A 28 10.09 -12.43 -12.15
N ASP A 29 10.63 -12.85 -13.28
CA ASP A 29 12.05 -12.71 -13.64
C ASP A 29 12.34 -11.39 -14.39
N MET A 30 11.33 -10.54 -14.49
CA MET A 30 11.38 -9.25 -15.16
C MET A 30 12.37 -8.30 -14.47
N LYS A 31 13.12 -7.54 -15.29
CA LYS A 31 14.02 -6.49 -14.79
C LYS A 31 13.22 -5.25 -14.40
N TYR A 32 13.75 -4.47 -13.45
CA TYR A 32 13.12 -3.24 -12.99
C TYR A 32 12.75 -2.26 -14.14
N ALA A 33 13.62 -2.14 -15.14
CA ALA A 33 13.37 -1.27 -16.30
C ALA A 33 12.16 -1.70 -17.13
N ASP A 34 11.87 -3.00 -17.22
CA ASP A 34 10.70 -3.52 -17.90
C ASP A 34 9.44 -3.31 -17.04
N TYR A 35 9.54 -3.53 -15.73
CA TYR A 35 8.42 -3.28 -14.81
C TYR A 35 7.97 -1.81 -14.80
N GLN A 36 8.92 -0.86 -14.92
CA GLN A 36 8.59 0.58 -15.04
C GLN A 36 7.84 0.95 -16.32
N GLN A 37 7.89 0.12 -17.37
CA GLN A 37 7.10 0.35 -18.59
C GLN A 37 5.63 -0.01 -18.39
N ILE A 38 5.30 -0.85 -17.39
CA ILE A 38 3.92 -1.17 -17.04
C ILE A 38 3.33 0.00 -16.26
N GLN A 39 2.54 0.82 -16.94
CA GLN A 39 1.94 2.02 -16.38
C GLN A 39 0.43 1.90 -16.32
N PHE A 40 -0.17 2.42 -15.26
CA PHE A 40 -1.62 2.51 -15.20
C PHE A 40 -2.14 3.48 -16.27
N ASN A 41 -3.24 3.12 -16.94
CA ASN A 41 -3.93 4.01 -17.85
C ASN A 41 -4.80 4.99 -17.03
N HIS A 42 -4.32 6.22 -16.87
CA HIS A 42 -4.96 7.26 -16.06
C HIS A 42 -6.42 7.57 -16.45
N ASP A 43 -6.81 7.38 -17.72
CA ASP A 43 -8.21 7.56 -18.15
C ASP A 43 -9.15 6.53 -17.50
N LYS A 44 -8.60 5.39 -17.06
CA LYS A 44 -9.31 4.30 -16.40
C LYS A 44 -9.27 4.37 -14.88
N ALA A 45 -8.85 5.49 -14.29
CA ALA A 45 -8.89 5.66 -12.85
C ALA A 45 -10.26 5.27 -12.28
N TYR A 46 -10.27 4.48 -11.22
CA TYR A 46 -11.50 4.11 -10.56
C TYR A 46 -12.19 5.37 -10.03
N TRP A 47 -13.51 5.45 -10.19
CA TRP A 47 -14.32 6.64 -9.93
C TRP A 47 -14.08 7.84 -10.85
N ASN A 48 -13.38 7.69 -11.98
CA ASN A 48 -13.22 8.81 -12.94
C ASN A 48 -14.58 9.41 -13.36
N ASN A 49 -15.57 8.54 -13.60
CA ASN A 49 -16.93 8.92 -13.98
C ASN A 49 -17.89 9.15 -12.80
N GLN A 50 -17.38 9.21 -11.56
CA GLN A 50 -18.19 9.45 -10.38
C GLN A 50 -17.96 10.88 -9.87
N LYS A 51 -19.02 11.49 -9.31
CA LYS A 51 -18.95 12.79 -8.65
C LYS A 51 -18.28 12.63 -7.29
N THR A 52 -16.95 12.60 -7.28
CA THR A 52 -16.09 12.55 -6.09
C THR A 52 -14.71 13.13 -6.42
N PRO A 53 -14.07 13.85 -5.48
CA PRO A 53 -12.69 14.32 -5.66
C PRO A 53 -11.65 13.19 -5.56
N PHE A 54 -12.01 12.03 -4.98
CA PHE A 54 -11.09 10.90 -4.86
C PHE A 54 -11.14 10.01 -6.10
N LYS A 55 -9.97 9.57 -6.56
CA LYS A 55 -9.82 8.52 -7.58
C LYS A 55 -8.91 7.41 -7.04
N LEU A 56 -9.03 6.22 -7.60
CA LEU A 56 -8.10 5.12 -7.32
C LEU A 56 -7.39 4.70 -8.59
N GLU A 57 -6.12 4.38 -8.48
CA GLU A 57 -5.39 3.65 -9.50
C GLU A 57 -4.75 2.41 -8.86
N PHE A 58 -4.41 1.44 -9.69
CA PHE A 58 -3.95 0.14 -9.21
C PHE A 58 -2.51 -0.12 -9.65
N TYR A 59 -1.79 -0.92 -8.87
CA TYR A 59 -0.47 -1.44 -9.24
C TYR A 59 -0.61 -2.83 -9.86
N HIS A 60 0.12 -3.07 -10.93
CA HIS A 60 0.21 -4.38 -11.57
C HIS A 60 1.19 -5.30 -10.80
N GLN A 61 0.91 -6.60 -10.75
CA GLN A 61 1.86 -7.60 -10.23
C GLN A 61 3.14 -7.67 -11.07
N GLY A 62 4.26 -8.07 -10.47
CA GLY A 62 5.53 -8.12 -11.19
C GLY A 62 6.72 -8.09 -10.25
N MET A 63 7.83 -8.64 -10.69
CA MET A 63 9.05 -8.78 -9.89
C MET A 63 8.73 -9.49 -8.56
N TYR A 64 8.93 -8.79 -7.44
CA TYR A 64 8.68 -9.24 -6.07
C TYR A 64 7.23 -9.04 -5.60
N PHE A 65 6.36 -8.41 -6.40
CA PHE A 65 4.92 -8.33 -6.15
C PHE A 65 4.20 -9.53 -6.77
N ASP A 66 4.53 -10.71 -6.25
CA ASP A 66 4.16 -12.01 -6.81
C ASP A 66 2.83 -12.56 -6.29
N THR A 67 2.23 -11.89 -5.32
CA THR A 67 0.96 -12.23 -4.68
C THR A 67 0.02 -11.02 -4.69
N PRO A 68 -1.24 -11.19 -5.13
CA PRO A 68 -2.16 -10.06 -5.26
C PRO A 68 -2.81 -9.70 -3.92
N VAL A 69 -3.38 -8.51 -3.89
CA VAL A 69 -4.33 -8.08 -2.87
C VAL A 69 -5.74 -8.07 -3.46
N THR A 70 -6.72 -8.44 -2.65
CA THR A 70 -8.13 -8.27 -3.02
C THR A 70 -8.55 -6.84 -2.70
N ILE A 71 -9.24 -6.18 -3.63
CA ILE A 71 -9.74 -4.81 -3.43
C ILE A 71 -11.24 -4.83 -3.67
N ASN A 72 -11.98 -4.33 -2.69
CA ASN A 72 -13.43 -4.22 -2.72
C ASN A 72 -13.84 -2.75 -2.61
N GLU A 73 -14.84 -2.37 -3.38
CA GLU A 73 -15.59 -1.14 -3.18
C GLU A 73 -16.75 -1.40 -2.22
N VAL A 74 -16.90 -0.53 -1.22
CA VAL A 74 -18.07 -0.49 -0.34
C VAL A 74 -18.95 0.69 -0.74
N THR A 75 -20.20 0.41 -1.09
CA THR A 75 -21.23 1.40 -1.38
C THR A 75 -22.27 1.40 -0.27
N ALA A 76 -23.22 2.34 -0.30
CA ALA A 76 -24.30 2.40 0.69
C ALA A 76 -25.15 1.11 0.79
N THR A 77 -25.16 0.28 -0.26
CA THR A 77 -26.04 -0.90 -0.34
C THR A 77 -25.32 -2.22 -0.64
N SER A 78 -24.04 -2.18 -0.97
CA SER A 78 -23.33 -3.38 -1.44
C SER A 78 -21.82 -3.29 -1.25
N VAL A 79 -21.19 -4.46 -1.11
CA VAL A 79 -19.74 -4.65 -1.22
C VAL A 79 -19.47 -5.35 -2.56
N ARG A 80 -18.60 -4.78 -3.40
CA ARG A 80 -18.28 -5.32 -4.72
C ARG A 80 -16.77 -5.45 -4.89
N LYS A 81 -16.32 -6.62 -5.31
CA LYS A 81 -14.93 -6.83 -5.69
C LYS A 81 -14.60 -5.99 -6.93
N ILE A 82 -13.57 -5.17 -6.84
CA ILE A 82 -12.97 -4.51 -8.01
C ILE A 82 -12.14 -5.59 -8.72
N LYS A 83 -12.64 -6.02 -9.88
CA LYS A 83 -11.98 -7.07 -10.66
C LYS A 83 -10.73 -6.48 -11.31
N TYR A 84 -9.64 -7.23 -11.21
CA TYR A 84 -8.47 -6.97 -12.02
C TYR A 84 -8.82 -7.09 -13.51
N SER A 85 -8.21 -6.24 -14.33
CA SER A 85 -8.18 -6.36 -15.78
C SER A 85 -6.84 -5.83 -16.29
N PRO A 86 -6.18 -6.51 -17.23
CA PRO A 86 -4.98 -5.97 -17.88
C PRO A 86 -5.28 -4.67 -18.62
N ASP A 87 -6.54 -4.41 -18.98
CA ASP A 87 -6.98 -3.20 -19.65
C ASP A 87 -6.73 -1.92 -18.82
N TYR A 88 -6.55 -2.03 -17.50
CA TYR A 88 -6.16 -0.91 -16.65
C TYR A 88 -4.73 -0.44 -16.90
N PHE A 89 -3.93 -1.19 -17.66
CA PHE A 89 -2.49 -0.99 -17.78
C PHE A 89 -2.05 -0.89 -19.24
N ASN A 90 -1.06 -0.05 -19.46
CA ASN A 90 -0.27 0.01 -20.68
C ASN A 90 1.03 -0.74 -20.39
N PHE A 91 1.33 -1.79 -21.15
CA PHE A 91 2.51 -2.65 -20.93
C PHE A 91 3.77 -2.17 -21.66
N GLY A 92 3.68 -1.09 -22.45
CA GLY A 92 4.81 -0.60 -23.25
C GLY A 92 5.36 -1.69 -24.17
N ASN A 93 6.68 -1.92 -24.11
CA ASN A 93 7.36 -2.95 -24.90
C ASN A 93 7.49 -4.31 -24.18
N VAL A 94 6.90 -4.45 -22.99
CA VAL A 94 6.94 -5.71 -22.23
C VAL A 94 6.24 -6.79 -23.03
N GLN A 95 7.00 -7.79 -23.46
CA GLN A 95 6.48 -8.95 -24.17
C GLN A 95 5.68 -9.81 -23.19
N HIS A 96 4.40 -10.01 -23.48
CA HIS A 96 3.50 -10.84 -22.69
C HIS A 96 2.40 -11.40 -23.59
N ASP A 97 1.97 -12.62 -23.31
CA ASP A 97 0.77 -13.16 -23.96
C ASP A 97 -0.48 -12.65 -23.23
N LYS A 98 -1.54 -12.34 -23.97
CA LYS A 98 -2.82 -11.91 -23.37
C LYS A 98 -3.35 -12.93 -22.36
N ASP A 99 -3.10 -14.21 -22.60
CA ASP A 99 -3.49 -15.28 -21.69
C ASP A 99 -2.65 -15.34 -20.41
N THR A 100 -1.41 -14.83 -20.41
CA THR A 100 -0.55 -14.83 -19.22
C THR A 100 -0.95 -13.80 -18.18
N VAL A 101 -1.67 -12.75 -18.60
CA VAL A 101 -2.08 -11.65 -17.72
C VAL A 101 -3.51 -11.80 -17.19
N LYS A 102 -4.32 -12.74 -17.70
CA LYS A 102 -5.76 -12.83 -17.35
C LYS A 102 -6.03 -13.30 -15.91
N ASP A 103 -5.15 -14.15 -15.37
CA ASP A 103 -5.29 -14.75 -14.04
C ASP A 103 -4.48 -14.01 -12.95
N LEU A 104 -3.98 -12.81 -13.29
CA LEU A 104 -3.32 -11.91 -12.35
C LEU A 104 -4.33 -11.14 -11.50
N GLY A 105 -3.80 -10.39 -10.53
CA GLY A 105 -4.54 -9.48 -9.68
C GLY A 105 -3.82 -8.14 -9.54
N PHE A 106 -4.33 -7.29 -8.65
CA PHE A 106 -3.67 -6.05 -8.29
C PHE A 106 -2.58 -6.32 -7.24
N ALA A 107 -1.39 -5.75 -7.41
CA ALA A 107 -0.33 -5.78 -6.39
C ALA A 107 -0.62 -4.83 -5.22
N GLY A 108 -1.39 -3.78 -5.48
CA GLY A 108 -1.69 -2.71 -4.54
C GLY A 108 -2.53 -1.63 -5.23
N PHE A 109 -2.69 -0.50 -4.57
CA PHE A 109 -3.39 0.65 -5.14
C PHE A 109 -2.84 1.97 -4.61
N LYS A 110 -3.22 3.05 -5.28
CA LYS A 110 -2.94 4.42 -4.87
C LYS A 110 -4.23 5.23 -4.88
N VAL A 111 -4.27 6.25 -4.03
CA VAL A 111 -5.39 7.20 -3.93
C VAL A 111 -4.92 8.52 -4.51
N LEU A 112 -5.74 9.08 -5.39
CA LEU A 112 -5.50 10.38 -5.98
C LEU A 112 -6.55 11.38 -5.48
N TYR A 113 -6.13 12.63 -5.33
CA TYR A 113 -6.96 13.74 -4.87
C TYR A 113 -6.41 15.07 -5.41
N PRO A 114 -7.25 16.07 -5.72
CA PRO A 114 -6.81 17.39 -6.15
C PRO A 114 -6.25 18.23 -5.00
N ILE A 115 -5.09 17.81 -4.47
CA ILE A 115 -4.47 18.41 -3.28
C ILE A 115 -3.67 19.67 -3.61
N ASN A 116 -3.04 19.75 -4.79
CA ASN A 116 -2.21 20.88 -5.18
C ASN A 116 -2.96 21.88 -6.06
N SER A 117 -3.80 21.41 -6.99
CA SER A 117 -4.66 22.24 -7.84
C SER A 117 -5.97 21.53 -8.15
N LYS A 118 -7.01 22.29 -8.51
CA LYS A 118 -8.36 21.75 -8.76
C LYS A 118 -8.43 20.86 -10.00
N ASP A 119 -7.56 21.10 -10.98
CA ASP A 119 -7.60 20.45 -12.29
C ASP A 119 -6.63 19.25 -12.41
N LYS A 120 -5.96 18.89 -11.31
CA LYS A 120 -4.98 17.80 -11.29
C LYS A 120 -5.25 16.87 -10.12
N ASN A 121 -5.39 15.58 -10.40
CA ASN A 121 -5.45 14.55 -9.37
C ASN A 121 -4.01 14.08 -9.06
N ASP A 122 -3.47 14.48 -7.91
CA ASP A 122 -2.15 14.03 -7.46
C ASP A 122 -2.28 12.81 -6.58
N GLU A 123 -1.25 11.96 -6.57
CA GLU A 123 -1.16 10.87 -5.60
C GLU A 123 -1.04 11.43 -4.18
N ILE A 124 -1.84 10.91 -3.26
CA ILE A 124 -1.81 11.27 -1.84
C ILE A 124 -1.54 10.07 -0.93
N VAL A 125 -1.83 8.85 -1.41
CA VAL A 125 -1.56 7.60 -0.68
C VAL A 125 -1.14 6.52 -1.67
N SER A 126 -0.15 5.71 -1.31
CA SER A 126 0.24 4.48 -2.01
C SER A 126 0.26 3.31 -1.02
N MET A 127 -0.49 2.25 -1.30
CA MET A 127 -0.63 1.04 -0.49
C MET A 127 -0.09 -0.14 -1.31
N LEU A 128 1.16 -0.54 -1.05
CA LEU A 128 1.87 -1.51 -1.88
C LEU A 128 2.99 -2.20 -1.09
N GLY A 129 3.04 -3.53 -1.17
CA GLY A 129 4.09 -4.36 -0.58
C GLY A 129 3.92 -4.59 0.93
N ALA A 130 3.89 -5.86 1.34
CA ALA A 130 3.63 -6.27 2.72
C ALA A 130 2.47 -5.44 3.34
N SER A 131 2.68 -4.78 4.48
CA SER A 131 1.71 -3.88 5.10
C SER A 131 2.15 -2.41 5.03
N TYR A 132 3.01 -2.07 4.07
CA TYR A 132 3.53 -0.72 3.90
C TYR A 132 2.52 0.20 3.20
N PHE A 133 2.60 1.47 3.55
CA PHE A 133 1.96 2.54 2.81
C PHE A 133 2.73 3.85 2.94
N ARG A 134 2.59 4.70 1.92
CA ARG A 134 3.15 6.05 1.86
C ARG A 134 2.03 7.06 1.74
N VAL A 135 2.26 8.27 2.25
CA VAL A 135 1.27 9.35 2.30
C VAL A 135 1.96 10.68 1.97
N LEU A 136 1.24 11.58 1.28
CA LEU A 136 1.70 12.93 0.95
C LEU A 136 0.67 13.98 1.34
N GLY A 137 1.17 15.08 1.93
CA GLY A 137 0.48 16.36 2.04
C GLY A 137 0.68 17.24 0.79
N GLN A 138 0.08 18.42 0.83
CA GLN A 138 0.19 19.40 -0.25
C GLN A 138 1.64 19.80 -0.50
N GLY A 139 2.07 19.78 -1.77
CA GLY A 139 3.40 20.15 -2.21
C GLY A 139 4.52 19.19 -1.82
N GLN A 140 4.21 18.01 -1.27
CA GLN A 140 5.19 17.03 -0.82
C GLN A 140 5.54 16.01 -1.92
N VAL A 141 6.68 15.35 -1.74
CA VAL A 141 7.14 14.17 -2.52
C VAL A 141 7.33 12.99 -1.58
N TYR A 142 7.23 11.76 -2.10
CA TYR A 142 7.37 10.56 -1.25
C TYR A 142 8.78 10.45 -0.65
N GLY A 143 8.82 10.28 0.67
CA GLY A 143 10.01 9.89 1.42
C GLY A 143 9.71 8.65 2.26
N LEU A 144 9.56 8.83 3.57
CA LEU A 144 9.29 7.74 4.51
C LEU A 144 7.98 6.99 4.23
N SER A 145 7.90 5.78 4.77
CA SER A 145 6.72 4.91 4.73
C SER A 145 6.25 4.59 6.15
N ALA A 146 4.96 4.30 6.31
CA ALA A 146 4.41 3.66 7.49
C ALA A 146 4.11 2.19 7.20
N ARG A 147 3.91 1.37 8.24
CA ARG A 147 3.39 0.01 8.08
C ARG A 147 2.23 -0.26 9.02
N GLY A 148 1.39 -1.24 8.67
CA GLY A 148 0.32 -1.70 9.56
C GLY A 148 0.85 -2.31 10.86
N LEU A 149 1.90 -3.13 10.76
CA LEU A 149 2.50 -3.83 11.89
C LEU A 149 3.94 -4.23 11.57
N ALA A 150 4.79 -4.31 12.59
CA ALA A 150 6.13 -4.89 12.49
C ALA A 150 6.29 -6.01 13.53
N ILE A 151 6.99 -7.10 13.17
CA ILE A 151 7.15 -8.27 14.04
C ILE A 151 8.62 -8.69 14.03
N ASP A 152 9.21 -8.83 15.21
CA ASP A 152 10.59 -9.29 15.40
C ASP A 152 11.67 -8.45 14.68
N THR A 153 11.36 -7.20 14.31
CA THR A 153 12.32 -6.27 13.70
C THR A 153 13.57 -6.14 14.57
N ALA A 154 14.75 -6.27 13.92
CA ALA A 154 16.07 -6.25 14.55
C ALA A 154 16.33 -7.36 15.60
N LEU A 155 15.58 -8.46 15.59
CA LEU A 155 15.93 -9.66 16.36
C LEU A 155 16.79 -10.63 15.54
N PRO A 156 17.73 -11.38 16.17
CA PRO A 156 18.56 -12.36 15.47
C PRO A 156 17.79 -13.49 14.77
N SER A 157 16.55 -13.77 15.21
CA SER A 157 15.66 -14.75 14.59
C SER A 157 15.15 -14.35 13.20
N GLY A 158 15.33 -13.09 12.81
CA GLY A 158 14.80 -12.53 11.57
C GLY A 158 13.47 -11.80 11.78
N GLU A 159 13.25 -10.77 10.96
CA GLU A 159 12.01 -9.99 10.94
C GLU A 159 10.91 -10.75 10.17
N GLU A 160 9.70 -10.75 10.72
CA GLU A 160 8.50 -11.18 10.03
C GLU A 160 7.78 -9.97 9.44
N PHE A 161 7.33 -10.08 8.18
CA PHE A 161 6.66 -9.01 7.45
C PHE A 161 5.17 -9.33 7.25
N PRO A 162 4.29 -8.85 8.13
CA PRO A 162 2.85 -8.91 7.92
C PRO A 162 2.43 -8.20 6.63
N ARG A 163 1.43 -8.74 5.95
CA ARG A 163 0.90 -8.14 4.71
C ARG A 163 -0.57 -7.77 4.81
N PHE A 164 -0.95 -6.67 4.16
CA PHE A 164 -2.35 -6.46 3.83
C PHE A 164 -2.73 -7.38 2.68
N ARG A 165 -3.76 -8.20 2.88
CA ARG A 165 -4.24 -9.17 1.88
C ARG A 165 -5.52 -8.74 1.19
N GLU A 166 -6.31 -7.91 1.87
CA GLU A 166 -7.61 -7.48 1.37
C GLU A 166 -7.97 -6.09 1.88
N PHE A 167 -8.60 -5.31 0.99
CA PHE A 167 -9.02 -3.94 1.25
C PHE A 167 -10.50 -3.76 0.94
N TRP A 168 -11.15 -2.89 1.72
CA TRP A 168 -12.50 -2.41 1.48
C TRP A 168 -12.48 -0.89 1.50
N ILE A 169 -12.70 -0.27 0.34
CA ILE A 169 -12.61 1.17 0.16
C ILE A 169 -14.05 1.70 0.05
N GLU A 170 -14.47 2.50 1.02
CA GLU A 170 -15.80 3.12 0.98
C GLU A 170 -15.85 4.17 -0.12
N ARG A 171 -16.84 4.07 -1.01
CA ARG A 171 -17.09 5.11 -2.03
C ARG A 171 -17.47 6.41 -1.33
N PRO A 172 -16.66 7.46 -1.42
CA PRO A 172 -16.97 8.74 -0.81
C PRO A 172 -18.12 9.44 -1.55
N LYS A 173 -18.87 10.27 -0.84
CA LYS A 173 -19.87 11.17 -1.42
C LYS A 173 -19.19 12.33 -2.14
N ALA A 174 -19.93 13.03 -3.00
CA ALA A 174 -19.40 14.14 -3.80
C ALA A 174 -18.75 15.28 -2.99
N THR A 175 -19.24 15.51 -1.78
CA THR A 175 -18.76 16.58 -0.89
C THR A 175 -17.78 16.07 0.18
N ASP A 176 -17.50 14.77 0.22
CA ASP A 176 -16.61 14.21 1.23
C ASP A 176 -15.17 14.64 0.95
N LYS A 177 -14.49 15.10 2.00
CA LYS A 177 -13.07 15.47 1.99
C LYS A 177 -12.18 14.44 2.68
N ARG A 178 -12.72 13.24 2.90
CA ARG A 178 -12.04 12.13 3.54
C ARG A 178 -12.36 10.82 2.83
N LEU A 179 -11.42 9.89 2.87
CA LEU A 179 -11.60 8.55 2.33
C LEU A 179 -11.42 7.51 3.44
N THR A 180 -12.38 6.62 3.60
CA THR A 180 -12.31 5.50 4.55
C THR A 180 -11.87 4.23 3.83
N ILE A 181 -10.83 3.59 4.36
CA ILE A 181 -10.30 2.31 3.88
C ILE A 181 -10.24 1.34 5.04
N TYR A 182 -10.77 0.14 4.87
CA TYR A 182 -10.48 -0.98 5.77
C TYR A 182 -9.48 -1.92 5.15
N ALA A 183 -8.65 -2.54 5.98
CA ALA A 183 -7.68 -3.53 5.52
C ALA A 183 -7.63 -4.73 6.47
N LEU A 184 -7.51 -5.92 5.88
CA LEU A 184 -7.21 -7.16 6.57
C LEU A 184 -5.73 -7.47 6.43
N LEU A 185 -5.06 -7.60 7.56
CA LEU A 185 -3.66 -7.97 7.68
C LEU A 185 -3.54 -9.44 8.11
N ASP A 186 -2.62 -10.15 7.48
CA ASP A 186 -2.31 -11.54 7.79
C ASP A 186 -0.79 -11.76 7.68
N SER A 187 -0.27 -12.56 8.60
CA SER A 187 1.15 -12.81 8.84
C SER A 187 1.29 -14.19 9.45
N PRO A 188 2.44 -14.88 9.41
CA PRO A 188 2.61 -16.16 10.09
C PRO A 188 2.08 -16.22 11.53
N ARG A 189 2.39 -15.22 12.36
CA ARG A 189 2.06 -15.24 13.80
C ARG A 189 1.06 -14.19 14.26
N ALA A 190 0.52 -13.38 13.34
CA ALA A 190 -0.49 -12.36 13.68
C ALA A 190 -1.48 -12.11 12.55
N THR A 191 -2.65 -11.61 12.90
CA THR A 191 -3.64 -11.03 11.99
C THR A 191 -4.07 -9.67 12.52
N GLY A 192 -4.68 -8.85 11.67
CA GLY A 192 -5.19 -7.57 12.11
C GLY A 192 -6.29 -7.00 11.23
N ALA A 193 -7.16 -6.21 11.83
CA ALA A 193 -8.18 -5.43 11.13
C ALA A 193 -7.89 -3.95 11.33
N TYR A 194 -7.89 -3.19 10.23
CA TYR A 194 -7.55 -1.79 10.21
C TYR A 194 -8.68 -0.97 9.63
N ARG A 195 -8.84 0.25 10.14
CA ARG A 195 -9.62 1.33 9.53
C ARG A 195 -8.70 2.54 9.41
N PHE A 196 -8.53 3.01 8.19
CA PHE A 196 -7.83 4.23 7.84
C PHE A 196 -8.86 5.29 7.44
N VAL A 197 -8.79 6.48 8.02
CA VAL A 197 -9.52 7.65 7.53
C VAL A 197 -8.50 8.69 7.06
N ILE A 198 -8.38 8.81 5.74
CA ILE A 198 -7.43 9.71 5.08
C ILE A 198 -8.09 11.07 4.92
N MET A 199 -7.43 12.12 5.40
CA MET A 199 -7.89 13.51 5.34
C MET A 199 -6.81 14.36 4.66
N PRO A 200 -6.91 14.56 3.33
CA PRO A 200 -5.90 15.31 2.57
C PRO A 200 -5.93 16.80 2.91
N GLY A 201 -4.75 17.42 2.98
CA GLY A 201 -4.59 18.84 3.26
C GLY A 201 -3.15 19.29 3.13
N ARG A 202 -2.81 20.45 3.71
CA ARG A 202 -1.40 20.85 3.87
C ARG A 202 -0.60 19.71 4.49
N ASP A 203 -1.13 19.19 5.59
CA ASP A 203 -0.75 17.91 6.15
C ASP A 203 -1.87 16.92 5.84
N THR A 204 -1.54 15.81 5.18
CA THR A 204 -2.49 14.71 5.04
C THR A 204 -2.46 13.89 6.32
N VAL A 205 -3.56 13.93 7.06
CA VAL A 205 -3.71 13.17 8.32
C VAL A 205 -4.37 11.83 8.00
N VAL A 206 -3.81 10.75 8.55
CA VAL A 206 -4.42 9.42 8.48
C VAL A 206 -4.75 8.98 9.89
N ASP A 207 -6.04 8.95 10.21
CA ASP A 207 -6.54 8.33 11.44
C ASP A 207 -6.52 6.81 11.28
N VAL A 208 -5.88 6.10 12.22
CA VAL A 208 -5.70 4.65 12.16
C VAL A 208 -6.27 4.01 13.41
N GLN A 209 -7.30 3.18 13.21
CA GLN A 209 -7.79 2.27 14.23
C GLN A 209 -7.41 0.84 13.84
N SER A 210 -6.86 0.06 14.79
CA SER A 210 -6.50 -1.34 14.55
C SER A 210 -6.98 -2.27 15.67
N LYS A 211 -7.25 -3.52 15.29
CA LYS A 211 -7.47 -4.66 16.19
C LYS A 211 -6.53 -5.77 15.75
N VAL A 212 -5.51 -6.08 16.54
CA VAL A 212 -4.48 -7.07 16.23
C VAL A 212 -4.71 -8.33 17.08
N TYR A 213 -4.60 -9.49 16.44
CA TYR A 213 -4.74 -10.80 17.08
C TYR A 213 -3.47 -11.60 16.84
N LEU A 214 -2.83 -12.07 17.90
CA LEU A 214 -1.70 -12.99 17.78
C LEU A 214 -2.23 -14.40 17.53
N ARG A 215 -1.72 -15.04 16.48
CA ARG A 215 -1.92 -16.48 16.21
C ARG A 215 -0.97 -17.32 17.07
N ASP A 216 0.23 -16.79 17.31
CA ASP A 216 1.24 -17.36 18.21
C ASP A 216 2.02 -16.22 18.89
N LYS A 217 2.81 -16.55 19.91
CA LYS A 217 3.73 -15.64 20.56
C LYS A 217 4.75 -15.09 19.57
N VAL A 218 5.07 -13.82 19.75
CA VAL A 218 6.13 -13.10 19.01
C VAL A 218 7.14 -12.56 20.00
N GLY A 219 8.39 -12.36 19.57
CA GLY A 219 9.44 -11.80 20.42
C GLY A 219 9.31 -10.29 20.58
N LYS A 220 8.93 -9.59 19.50
CA LYS A 220 8.73 -8.14 19.48
C LYS A 220 7.56 -7.77 18.59
N LEU A 221 6.69 -6.90 19.08
CA LEU A 221 5.57 -6.34 18.32
C LEU A 221 5.77 -4.82 18.17
N GLY A 222 5.93 -4.35 16.93
CA GLY A 222 6.05 -2.94 16.58
C GLY A 222 4.70 -2.35 16.19
N VAL A 223 4.20 -1.42 17.00
CA VAL A 223 2.94 -0.68 16.78
C VAL A 223 3.22 0.67 16.14
N ALA A 224 2.38 1.07 15.19
CA ALA A 224 2.53 2.29 14.39
C ALA A 224 3.95 2.49 13.81
N PRO A 225 4.55 1.45 13.17
CA PRO A 225 5.92 1.53 12.69
C PRO A 225 6.06 2.54 11.54
N LEU A 226 7.15 3.32 11.60
CA LEU A 226 7.63 4.16 10.51
C LEU A 226 8.95 3.58 9.97
N THR A 227 9.19 3.76 8.68
CA THR A 227 10.41 3.34 7.99
C THR A 227 10.89 4.47 7.11
N SER A 228 12.11 4.91 7.33
CA SER A 228 12.73 6.02 6.60
C SER A 228 14.13 5.65 6.14
N MET A 229 14.81 6.57 5.46
CA MET A 229 16.17 6.39 4.96
C MET A 229 17.04 7.57 5.39
N PHE A 230 18.26 7.26 5.83
CA PHE A 230 19.32 8.24 6.06
C PHE A 230 20.63 7.72 5.47
N LEU A 231 21.23 8.48 4.54
CA LEU A 231 22.53 8.13 3.97
C LEU A 231 23.66 8.95 4.61
N PHE A 232 23.54 10.27 4.61
CA PHE A 232 24.49 11.19 5.27
C PHE A 232 23.84 12.56 5.56
N GLY A 233 24.44 13.30 6.48
CA GLY A 233 24.01 14.65 6.90
C GLY A 233 25.15 15.40 7.60
N SER A 234 24.90 16.59 8.12
CA SER A 234 25.94 17.39 8.80
C SER A 234 26.54 16.70 10.03
N ASN A 235 25.75 15.88 10.71
CA ASN A 235 26.15 15.05 11.86
C ASN A 235 27.01 13.84 11.47
N GLN A 236 26.93 13.38 10.22
CA GLN A 236 27.74 12.30 9.65
C GLN A 236 27.93 12.55 8.16
N PRO A 237 28.94 13.36 7.75
CA PRO A 237 29.15 13.74 6.37
C PRO A 237 29.46 12.55 5.45
N SER A 238 29.22 12.72 4.15
CA SER A 238 29.58 11.72 3.14
C SER A 238 31.09 11.46 3.14
N PRO A 239 31.55 10.20 3.13
CA PRO A 239 32.98 9.87 3.01
C PRO A 239 33.51 10.13 1.59
N THR A 240 32.63 10.24 0.59
CA THR A 240 32.97 10.58 -0.79
C THR A 240 32.51 12.00 -1.11
N LEU A 241 33.28 12.72 -1.93
CA LEU A 241 32.90 14.05 -2.39
C LEU A 241 31.52 14.00 -3.05
N ASN A 242 30.57 14.73 -2.48
CA ASN A 242 29.22 14.84 -2.99
C ASN A 242 28.85 16.31 -3.05
N TYR A 243 28.23 16.75 -4.15
CA TYR A 243 27.78 18.13 -4.29
C TYR A 243 26.57 18.43 -3.37
N ARG A 244 25.88 17.39 -2.89
CA ARG A 244 24.79 17.53 -1.93
C ARG A 244 25.37 17.57 -0.51
N PRO A 245 24.95 18.53 0.34
CA PRO A 245 25.38 18.60 1.73
C PRO A 245 24.72 17.53 2.62
N ALA A 246 23.55 17.01 2.23
CA ALA A 246 22.83 15.95 2.94
C ALA A 246 21.99 15.11 1.97
N LEU A 247 21.71 13.85 2.34
CA LEU A 247 20.83 12.95 1.59
C LEU A 247 20.11 11.99 2.55
N HIS A 248 18.83 12.29 2.84
CA HIS A 248 17.99 11.51 3.75
C HIS A 248 16.51 11.88 3.59
N ASP A 249 15.61 10.94 3.90
CA ASP A 249 14.17 11.18 4.04
C ASP A 249 13.80 11.65 5.45
N SER A 250 14.64 11.34 6.45
CA SER A 250 14.51 11.81 7.84
C SER A 250 15.88 11.89 8.50
N ASN A 251 16.09 12.87 9.38
CA ASN A 251 17.38 13.12 10.04
C ASN A 251 17.33 13.01 11.59
N GLY A 252 16.21 12.57 12.14
CA GLY A 252 16.06 12.41 13.58
C GLY A 252 14.75 11.71 13.94
N LEU A 253 14.69 11.25 15.18
CA LEU A 253 13.48 10.76 15.83
C LEU A 253 13.06 11.81 16.87
N SER A 254 11.80 12.26 16.78
CA SER A 254 11.20 13.14 17.78
C SER A 254 10.28 12.34 18.69
N ILE A 255 10.37 12.56 20.00
CA ILE A 255 9.53 11.95 21.04
C ILE A 255 9.13 13.08 21.99
N LEU A 256 7.84 13.15 22.33
CA LEU A 256 7.28 14.13 23.26
C LEU A 256 7.04 13.49 24.63
#